data_AF-A0A1G9KYE3-F1
#
_entry.id   AF-A0A1G9KYE3-F1
#
_cell.length_a   1.000
_cell.length_b   1.000
_cell.length_c   1.000
_cell.angle_alpha   90.00
_cell.angle_beta   90.00
_cell.angle_gamma   90.00
#
_symmetry.space_group_name_H-M   'P 1'
#
loop_
_entity.id
_entity.type
_entity.pdbx_description
1 polymer ?
#
loop_
_entity_poly.entity_id
_entity_poly.type
_entity_poly.pdbx_seq_one_letter_code
_entity_poly.pdbx_strand_id
1 'polypeptide(L)'
;MRVVVASDAIGGLDARTAAETIGAAFREEGAEVAVIVLAPDAPTPDTQARLAAALREGATVVDCTQLRVDDLGAGLLACYADTPRAGLDELRREIGGRALTVVVHGEELQAPLTGLSGTAVTSSREAGEDLAAGLAADARAVAWLRELGLSDVPGAGAAGGLGALFLACGARLADRLDIAMEATDFPRTAREADLVVTGCTELDFHAKGGALVSRVVEVAERALRPVIVVAGRNFVSSRELRMAGIESAYAVHFSADERPVTRDALADLAAKVAGTWRF
;
A
#
# COMPACT_ATOMS: atom_id res chain seq x y z
N MET A 1 -18.15 -17.00 18.05
CA MET A 1 -17.66 -15.71 17.51
C MET A 1 -16.90 -15.92 16.21
N ARG A 2 -17.14 -15.09 15.20
CA ARG A 2 -16.39 -15.03 13.93
C ARG A 2 -15.35 -13.92 13.99
N VAL A 3 -14.11 -14.24 13.67
CA VAL A 3 -12.98 -13.30 13.75
C VAL A 3 -12.26 -13.25 12.42
N VAL A 4 -12.01 -12.06 11.92
CA VAL A 4 -11.08 -11.86 10.81
C VAL A 4 -9.77 -11.28 11.34
N VAL A 5 -8.65 -11.86 10.93
CA VAL A 5 -7.30 -11.44 11.32
C VAL A 5 -6.55 -11.01 10.06
N ALA A 6 -6.12 -9.76 9.99
CA ALA A 6 -5.23 -9.25 8.97
C ALA A 6 -4.12 -8.44 9.64
N SER A 7 -2.88 -8.91 9.58
CA SER A 7 -1.76 -8.30 10.30
C SER A 7 -0.68 -7.84 9.33
N ASP A 8 0.01 -6.75 9.70
CA ASP A 8 1.34 -6.46 9.20
C ASP A 8 2.39 -7.26 9.99
N ALA A 9 3.66 -7.10 9.66
CA ALA A 9 4.77 -7.63 10.43
C ALA A 9 4.78 -7.11 11.88
N ILE A 10 5.14 -7.99 12.82
CA ILE A 10 5.24 -7.67 14.24
C ILE A 10 6.63 -8.04 14.74
N GLY A 11 7.50 -7.04 14.91
CA GLY A 11 8.88 -7.25 15.32
C GLY A 11 9.65 -8.04 14.27
N GLY A 12 10.15 -9.23 14.65
CA GLY A 12 10.89 -10.12 13.73
C GLY A 12 10.01 -11.08 12.92
N LEU A 13 8.69 -11.02 13.09
CA LEU A 13 7.74 -11.92 12.44
C LEU A 13 7.17 -11.26 11.19
N ASP A 14 7.17 -11.99 10.07
CA ASP A 14 6.45 -11.55 8.87
C ASP A 14 4.93 -11.48 9.10
N ALA A 15 4.25 -10.76 8.22
CA ALA A 15 2.81 -10.50 8.29
C ALA A 15 1.96 -11.79 8.39
N ARG A 16 2.36 -12.83 7.65
CA ARG A 16 1.65 -14.12 7.65
C ARG A 16 1.80 -14.82 8.99
N THR A 17 3.03 -14.95 9.48
CA THR A 17 3.34 -15.62 10.75
C THR A 17 2.67 -14.90 11.92
N ALA A 18 2.67 -13.56 11.91
CA ALA A 18 1.96 -12.77 12.91
C ALA A 18 0.45 -13.03 12.88
N ALA A 19 -0.19 -12.93 11.72
CA ALA A 19 -1.63 -13.14 11.56
C ALA A 19 -2.05 -14.58 11.91
N GLU A 20 -1.27 -15.59 11.50
CA GLU A 20 -1.54 -16.99 11.81
C GLU A 20 -1.38 -17.30 13.30
N THR A 21 -0.40 -16.68 13.97
CA THR A 21 -0.18 -16.84 15.42
C THR A 21 -1.34 -16.24 16.21
N ILE A 22 -1.77 -15.02 15.85
CA ILE A 22 -2.94 -14.38 16.47
C ILE A 22 -4.20 -15.22 16.20
N GLY A 23 -4.41 -15.63 14.95
CA GLY A 23 -5.56 -16.43 14.56
C GLY A 23 -5.62 -17.80 15.24
N ALA A 24 -4.48 -18.44 15.49
CA ALA A 24 -4.42 -19.70 16.23
C ALA A 24 -4.95 -19.56 17.66
N ALA A 25 -4.55 -18.50 18.37
CA ALA A 25 -5.06 -18.23 19.71
C ALA A 25 -6.59 -18.06 19.75
N PHE A 26 -7.17 -17.33 18.79
CA PHE A 26 -8.63 -17.20 18.70
C PHE A 26 -9.33 -18.53 18.37
N ARG A 27 -8.73 -19.39 17.53
CA ARG A 27 -9.27 -20.73 17.24
C ARG A 27 -9.26 -21.64 18.46
N GLU A 28 -8.20 -21.59 19.27
CA GLU A 28 -8.11 -22.36 20.52
C GLU A 28 -9.22 -21.98 21.51
N GLU A 29 -9.70 -20.74 21.44
CA GLU A 29 -10.84 -20.25 22.21
C GLU A 29 -12.21 -20.50 21.55
N GLY A 30 -12.25 -21.29 20.48
CA GLY A 30 -13.47 -21.71 19.80
C GLY A 30 -14.03 -20.69 18.82
N ALA A 31 -13.27 -19.65 18.45
CA ALA A 31 -13.68 -18.74 17.38
C ALA A 31 -13.55 -19.38 16.00
N GLU A 32 -14.45 -19.00 15.08
CA GLU A 32 -14.29 -19.25 13.65
C GLU A 32 -13.39 -18.15 13.08
N VAL A 33 -12.20 -18.50 12.61
CA VAL A 33 -11.16 -17.52 12.26
C VAL A 33 -10.81 -17.55 10.78
N ALA A 34 -10.96 -16.40 10.13
CA ALA A 34 -10.40 -16.12 8.81
C ALA A 34 -9.08 -15.35 8.96
N VAL A 35 -7.96 -15.94 8.53
CA VAL A 35 -6.67 -15.24 8.44
C VAL A 35 -6.49 -14.75 7.01
N ILE A 36 -6.40 -13.42 6.82
CA ILE A 36 -6.24 -12.78 5.52
C ILE A 36 -4.90 -12.06 5.47
N VAL A 37 -4.05 -12.45 4.53
CA VAL A 37 -2.78 -11.76 4.26
C VAL A 37 -3.02 -10.73 3.17
N LEU A 38 -2.88 -9.45 3.51
CA LEU A 38 -3.09 -8.32 2.60
C LEU A 38 -1.79 -7.96 1.86
N ALA A 39 -1.38 -8.84 0.95
CA ALA A 39 -0.29 -8.57 0.02
C ALA A 39 -0.75 -8.87 -1.42
N PRO A 40 -0.66 -7.92 -2.36
CA PRO A 40 -1.04 -8.20 -3.74
C PRO A 40 -0.03 -9.17 -4.36
N ASP A 41 -0.56 -10.12 -5.13
CA ASP A 41 0.24 -10.99 -5.98
C ASP A 41 0.51 -10.26 -7.31
N ALA A 42 1.55 -9.43 -7.31
CA ALA A 42 1.93 -8.61 -8.45
C ALA A 42 3.45 -8.56 -8.61
N PRO A 43 3.97 -8.57 -9.86
CA PRO A 43 5.39 -8.33 -10.11
C PRO A 43 5.80 -6.94 -9.60
N THR A 44 6.92 -6.89 -8.88
CA THR A 44 7.53 -5.66 -8.33
C THR A 44 8.80 -5.30 -9.12
N PRO A 45 8.69 -4.73 -10.33
CA PRO A 45 9.87 -4.34 -11.10
C PRO A 45 10.64 -3.22 -10.39
N ASP A 46 11.96 -3.34 -10.40
CA ASP A 46 12.92 -2.32 -9.90
C ASP A 46 13.56 -1.53 -11.05
N THR A 47 13.23 -1.86 -12.31
CA THR A 47 13.73 -1.21 -13.52
C THR A 47 12.64 -1.11 -14.58
N GLN A 48 12.74 -0.09 -15.44
CA GLN A 48 11.81 0.09 -16.57
C GLN A 48 11.86 -1.10 -17.55
N ALA A 49 13.00 -1.78 -17.68
CA ALA A 49 13.12 -3.00 -18.50
C ALA A 49 12.34 -4.18 -17.91
N ARG A 50 12.39 -4.39 -16.59
CA ARG A 50 11.60 -5.44 -15.92
C ARG A 50 10.11 -5.10 -15.91
N LEU A 51 9.76 -3.82 -15.83
CA LEU A 51 8.39 -3.36 -16.00
C LEU A 51 7.88 -3.70 -17.42
N ALA A 52 8.67 -3.40 -18.46
CA ALA A 52 8.32 -3.79 -19.84
C ALA A 52 8.17 -5.32 -19.99
N ALA A 53 9.04 -6.11 -19.35
CA ALA A 53 8.94 -7.57 -19.37
C ALA A 53 7.64 -8.06 -18.71
N ALA A 54 7.30 -7.56 -17.51
CA ALA A 54 6.05 -7.91 -16.83
C ALA A 54 4.82 -7.57 -17.67
N LEU A 55 4.82 -6.42 -18.35
CA LEU A 55 3.73 -6.03 -19.25
C LEU A 55 3.62 -6.95 -20.47
N ARG A 56 4.72 -7.38 -21.06
CA ARG A 56 4.74 -8.37 -22.17
C ARG A 56 4.30 -9.75 -21.75
N GLU A 57 4.59 -10.14 -20.51
CA GLU A 57 4.14 -11.40 -19.91
C GLU A 57 2.63 -11.40 -19.60
N GLY A 58 1.93 -10.28 -19.82
CA GLY A 58 0.49 -10.20 -19.68
C GLY A 58 0.03 -9.71 -18.31
N ALA A 59 0.92 -9.14 -17.48
CA ALA A 59 0.55 -8.63 -16.17
C ALA A 59 -0.64 -7.65 -16.26
N THR A 60 -1.63 -7.86 -15.39
CA THR A 60 -2.81 -7.00 -15.22
C THR A 60 -2.69 -6.13 -13.97
N VAL A 61 -1.77 -6.47 -13.07
CA VAL A 61 -1.34 -5.64 -11.94
C VAL A 61 0.18 -5.60 -11.96
N VAL A 62 0.78 -4.42 -11.78
CA VAL A 62 2.23 -4.24 -11.61
C VAL A 62 2.48 -3.33 -10.41
N ASP A 63 3.42 -3.69 -9.55
CA ASP A 63 3.76 -2.93 -8.35
C ASP A 63 5.02 -2.08 -8.55
N CYS A 64 4.80 -0.80 -8.83
CA CYS A 64 5.83 0.19 -9.09
C CYS A 64 6.31 0.91 -7.82
N THR A 65 5.92 0.47 -6.62
CA THR A 65 6.43 1.08 -5.37
C THR A 65 7.95 0.98 -5.22
N GLN A 66 8.59 0.03 -5.92
CA GLN A 66 10.05 -0.09 -5.95
C GLN A 66 10.72 0.58 -7.15
N LEU A 67 9.95 1.22 -8.03
CA LEU A 67 10.43 1.85 -9.25
C LEU A 67 10.16 3.35 -9.22
N ARG A 68 11.24 4.14 -9.12
CA ARG A 68 11.18 5.59 -9.33
C ARG A 68 12.03 5.95 -10.53
N VAL A 69 11.49 6.80 -11.41
CA VAL A 69 12.19 7.28 -12.60
C VAL A 69 12.39 8.80 -12.56
N ASP A 70 13.34 9.30 -13.33
CA ASP A 70 13.65 10.73 -13.51
C ASP A 70 13.47 11.18 -14.98
N ASP A 71 13.04 10.26 -15.84
CA ASP A 71 12.91 10.42 -17.29
C ASP A 71 11.44 10.44 -17.77
N LEU A 72 10.49 10.57 -16.85
CA LEU A 72 9.04 10.60 -17.11
C LEU A 72 8.49 9.34 -17.81
N GLY A 73 9.23 8.22 -17.75
CA GLY A 73 8.87 6.96 -18.42
C GLY A 73 9.45 6.80 -19.82
N ALA A 74 10.35 7.70 -20.25
CA ALA A 74 10.97 7.61 -21.57
C ALA A 74 11.75 6.29 -21.76
N GLY A 75 12.44 5.80 -20.73
CA GLY A 75 13.16 4.52 -20.75
C GLY A 75 12.25 3.33 -20.95
N LEU A 76 11.03 3.34 -20.39
CA LEU A 76 10.01 2.33 -20.62
C LEU A 76 9.59 2.34 -22.09
N LEU A 77 9.32 3.51 -22.66
CA LEU A 77 8.96 3.63 -24.08
C LEU A 77 10.08 3.18 -25.02
N ALA A 78 11.33 3.45 -24.65
CA ALA A 78 12.51 2.98 -25.38
C ALA A 78 12.63 1.45 -25.39
N CYS A 79 12.02 0.74 -24.44
CA CYS A 79 11.93 -0.72 -24.49
C CYS A 79 11.03 -1.21 -25.64
N TYR A 80 10.12 -0.38 -26.15
CA TYR A 80 9.14 -0.76 -27.17
C TYR A 80 9.48 -0.23 -28.58
N ALA A 81 10.06 0.97 -28.70
CA ALA A 81 10.49 1.50 -29.99
C ALA A 81 11.53 2.63 -29.84
N ASP A 82 12.21 2.96 -30.96
CA ASP A 82 13.28 3.98 -31.00
C ASP A 82 12.81 5.42 -30.80
N THR A 83 11.50 5.69 -30.94
CA THR A 83 10.94 7.03 -30.74
C THR A 83 9.85 7.01 -29.67
N PRO A 84 9.71 8.06 -28.84
CA PRO A 84 8.69 8.11 -27.78
C PRO A 84 7.27 7.86 -28.30
N ARG A 85 6.92 8.46 -29.44
CA ARG A 85 5.58 8.29 -30.03
C ARG A 85 5.31 6.85 -30.47
N ALA A 86 6.24 6.23 -31.18
CA ALA A 86 6.09 4.83 -31.58
C ALA A 86 6.07 3.89 -30.36
N GLY A 87 6.88 4.19 -29.34
CA GLY A 87 6.92 3.43 -28.08
C GLY A 87 5.59 3.54 -27.33
N LEU A 88 4.99 4.73 -27.29
CA LEU A 88 3.67 4.94 -26.68
C LEU A 88 2.57 4.18 -27.43
N ASP A 89 2.59 4.23 -28.77
CA ASP A 89 1.61 3.50 -29.59
C ASP A 89 1.76 1.98 -29.43
N GLU A 90 2.98 1.47 -29.27
CA GLU A 90 3.26 0.06 -28.96
C GLU A 90 2.82 -0.30 -27.54
N LEU A 91 3.16 0.50 -26.54
CA LEU A 91 2.73 0.28 -25.15
C LEU A 91 1.19 0.24 -25.05
N ARG A 92 0.50 1.16 -25.74
CA ARG A 92 -0.98 1.16 -25.82
C ARG A 92 -1.53 -0.11 -26.46
N ARG A 93 -0.86 -0.66 -27.48
CA ARG A 93 -1.25 -1.93 -28.10
C ARG A 93 -0.97 -3.12 -27.19
N GLU A 94 0.18 -3.12 -26.52
CA GLU A 94 0.56 -4.13 -25.53
C GLU A 94 -0.53 -4.23 -24.45
N ILE A 95 -0.79 -3.15 -23.72
CA ILE A 95 -1.79 -3.13 -22.64
C ILE A 95 -3.24 -3.11 -23.14
N GLY A 96 -3.45 -2.95 -24.45
CA GLY A 96 -4.76 -2.79 -25.06
C GLY A 96 -5.70 -3.96 -24.73
N GLY A 97 -6.90 -3.65 -24.25
CA GLY A 97 -7.89 -4.65 -23.85
C GLY A 97 -7.66 -5.28 -22.48
N ARG A 98 -6.63 -4.84 -21.73
CA ARG A 98 -6.40 -5.25 -20.33
C ARG A 98 -6.83 -4.15 -19.37
N ALA A 99 -7.52 -4.53 -18.30
CA ALA A 99 -7.73 -3.65 -17.15
C ALA A 99 -6.45 -3.58 -16.31
N LEU A 100 -5.44 -2.87 -16.83
CA LEU A 100 -4.14 -2.72 -16.15
C LEU A 100 -4.30 -1.83 -14.91
N THR A 101 -3.83 -2.33 -13.77
CA THR A 101 -3.66 -1.56 -12.55
C THR A 101 -2.19 -1.41 -12.21
N VAL A 102 -1.75 -0.18 -11.95
CA VAL A 102 -0.40 0.13 -11.52
C VAL A 102 -0.45 0.52 -10.06
N VAL A 103 0.25 -0.25 -9.23
CA VAL A 103 0.36 0.01 -7.80
C VAL A 103 1.49 1.00 -7.56
N VAL A 104 1.17 2.06 -6.83
CA VAL A 104 2.09 3.13 -6.42
C VAL A 104 1.92 3.37 -4.91
N HIS A 105 2.77 4.20 -4.32
CA HIS A 105 2.56 4.56 -2.92
C HIS A 105 1.28 5.39 -2.76
N GLY A 106 0.54 5.19 -1.67
CA GLY A 106 -0.73 5.88 -1.45
C GLY A 106 -0.64 7.40 -1.52
N GLU A 107 0.46 7.99 -1.04
CA GLU A 107 0.73 9.43 -1.13
C GLU A 107 0.92 9.93 -2.58
N GLU A 108 1.32 9.04 -3.50
CA GLU A 108 1.53 9.37 -4.90
C GLU A 108 0.23 9.39 -5.70
N LEU A 109 -0.87 8.78 -5.21
CA LEU A 109 -2.16 8.73 -5.90
C LEU A 109 -2.77 10.11 -6.16
N GLN A 110 -2.35 11.12 -5.41
CA GLN A 110 -2.79 12.51 -5.58
C GLN A 110 -1.68 13.42 -6.08
N ALA A 111 -0.47 12.90 -6.31
CA ALA A 111 0.68 13.69 -6.72
C ALA A 111 0.47 14.23 -8.15
N PRO A 112 0.40 15.56 -8.34
CA PRO A 112 0.44 16.13 -9.68
C PRO A 112 1.84 15.99 -10.26
N LEU A 113 1.95 15.95 -11.58
CA LEU A 113 3.25 15.90 -12.22
C LEU A 113 3.91 17.30 -12.31
N THR A 114 3.09 18.33 -12.51
CA THR A 114 3.53 19.70 -12.81
C THR A 114 3.16 20.70 -11.70
N GLY A 115 3.67 21.91 -11.81
CA GLY A 115 3.51 22.99 -10.85
C GLY A 115 4.56 22.95 -9.73
N LEU A 116 4.55 23.99 -8.89
CA LEU A 116 5.55 24.17 -7.81
C LEU A 116 5.54 23.07 -6.73
N SER A 117 4.44 22.32 -6.65
CA SER A 117 4.26 21.16 -5.77
C SER A 117 4.21 19.84 -6.54
N GLY A 118 4.40 19.85 -7.86
CA GLY A 118 4.38 18.65 -8.69
C GLY A 118 5.70 17.89 -8.61
N THR A 119 5.62 16.58 -8.87
CA THR A 119 6.77 15.66 -8.75
C THR A 119 7.99 16.13 -9.53
N ALA A 120 7.82 16.77 -10.69
CA ALA A 120 8.94 17.29 -11.49
C ALA A 120 9.77 18.34 -10.73
N VAL A 121 9.11 19.26 -10.03
CA VAL A 121 9.79 20.33 -9.27
C VAL A 121 10.29 19.82 -7.93
N THR A 122 9.51 19.00 -7.22
CA THR A 122 9.91 18.49 -5.90
C THR A 122 11.11 17.56 -6.01
N SER A 123 11.17 16.69 -7.03
CA SER A 123 12.32 15.79 -7.24
C SER A 123 13.61 16.58 -7.57
N SER A 124 13.50 17.64 -8.38
CA SER A 124 14.62 18.54 -8.67
C SER A 124 15.15 19.22 -7.39
N ARG A 125 14.24 19.68 -6.51
CA ARG A 125 14.59 20.26 -5.21
C ARG A 125 15.24 19.25 -4.27
N GLU A 126 14.72 18.02 -4.21
CA GLU A 126 15.28 16.92 -3.40
C GLU A 126 16.70 16.54 -3.86
N ALA A 127 16.96 16.65 -5.17
CA ALA A 127 18.29 16.49 -5.75
C ALA A 127 19.24 17.67 -5.48
N GLY A 128 18.77 18.75 -4.83
CA GLY A 128 19.56 19.94 -4.50
C GLY A 128 19.80 20.88 -5.68
N GLU A 129 19.00 20.78 -6.74
CA GLU A 129 19.09 21.65 -7.91
C GLU A 129 18.51 23.05 -7.64
N ASP A 130 18.89 24.02 -8.46
CA ASP A 130 18.39 25.38 -8.33
C ASP A 130 16.95 25.55 -8.87
N LEU A 131 16.38 26.73 -8.64
CA LEU A 131 15.02 27.04 -9.10
C LEU A 131 14.87 26.97 -10.62
N ALA A 132 15.93 27.31 -11.38
CA ALA A 132 15.88 27.30 -12.84
C ALA A 132 15.78 25.86 -13.37
N ALA A 133 16.52 24.93 -12.76
CA ALA A 133 16.43 23.50 -13.05
C ALA A 133 15.01 22.96 -12.75
N GLY A 134 14.44 23.31 -11.59
CA GLY A 134 13.07 22.93 -11.25
C GLY A 134 12.02 23.43 -12.25
N LEU A 135 12.12 24.70 -12.67
CA LEU A 135 11.22 25.26 -13.70
C LEU A 135 11.43 24.61 -15.08
N ALA A 136 12.66 24.22 -15.42
CA ALA A 136 12.92 23.47 -16.64
C ALA A 136 12.36 22.04 -16.59
N ALA A 137 12.44 21.37 -15.43
CA ALA A 137 11.81 20.07 -15.21
C ALA A 137 10.29 20.17 -15.34
N ASP A 138 9.67 21.20 -14.76
CA ASP A 138 8.25 21.49 -14.92
C ASP A 138 7.84 21.71 -16.38
N ALA A 139 8.60 22.53 -17.11
CA ALA A 139 8.34 22.77 -18.53
C ALA A 139 8.43 21.49 -19.38
N ARG A 140 9.41 20.60 -19.08
CA ARG A 140 9.51 19.27 -19.72
C ARG A 140 8.29 18.41 -19.41
N ALA A 141 7.85 18.40 -18.15
CA ALA A 141 6.67 17.65 -17.73
C ALA A 141 5.37 18.15 -18.37
N VAL A 142 5.20 19.47 -18.50
CA VAL A 142 4.06 20.07 -19.23
C VAL A 142 4.08 19.67 -20.71
N ALA A 143 5.25 19.69 -21.35
CA ALA A 143 5.38 19.22 -22.73
C ALA A 143 5.04 17.73 -22.85
N TRP A 144 5.49 16.93 -21.90
CA TRP A 144 5.23 15.49 -21.86
C TRP A 144 3.74 15.15 -21.73
N LEU A 145 3.03 15.80 -20.81
CA LEU A 145 1.58 15.66 -20.67
C LEU A 145 0.84 15.98 -21.98
N ARG A 146 1.28 17.02 -22.71
CA ARG A 146 0.73 17.37 -24.02
C ARG A 146 0.97 16.27 -25.05
N GLU A 147 2.15 15.67 -25.09
CA GLU A 147 2.47 14.56 -26.01
C GLU A 147 1.64 13.31 -25.69
N LEU A 148 1.41 13.04 -24.41
CA LEU A 148 0.53 11.97 -23.95
C LEU A 148 -0.96 12.22 -24.26
N GLY A 149 -1.34 13.48 -24.49
CA GLY A 149 -2.73 13.90 -24.63
C GLY A 149 -3.49 13.88 -23.30
N LEU A 150 -2.79 14.08 -22.18
CA LEU A 150 -3.32 14.01 -20.82
C LEU A 150 -3.19 15.39 -20.14
N SER A 151 -4.19 15.79 -19.36
CA SER A 151 -4.06 16.92 -18.43
C SER A 151 -3.31 16.49 -17.18
N ASP A 152 -2.80 17.44 -16.39
CA ASP A 152 -2.26 17.08 -15.08
C ASP A 152 -3.42 16.65 -14.16
N VAL A 153 -3.47 15.35 -13.84
CA VAL A 153 -4.53 14.71 -13.07
C VAL A 153 -3.94 14.07 -11.83
N PRO A 154 -4.74 13.80 -10.78
CA PRO A 154 -4.26 13.09 -9.59
C PRO A 154 -3.51 11.81 -9.95
N GLY A 155 -2.28 11.69 -9.44
CA GLY A 155 -1.41 10.55 -9.67
C GLY A 155 -0.57 10.61 -10.94
N ALA A 156 -0.69 11.65 -11.76
CA ALA A 156 0.18 11.85 -12.92
C ALA A 156 1.67 11.92 -12.52
N GLY A 157 1.96 12.45 -11.33
CA GLY A 157 3.31 12.54 -10.78
C GLY A 157 3.85 11.25 -10.17
N ALA A 158 3.06 10.18 -10.09
CA ALA A 158 3.46 8.96 -9.39
C ALA A 158 4.67 8.28 -10.05
N ALA A 159 5.54 7.69 -9.21
CA ALA A 159 6.75 6.99 -9.62
C ALA A 159 7.65 7.83 -10.56
N GLY A 160 7.65 9.16 -10.43
CA GLY A 160 8.47 10.05 -11.24
C GLY A 160 7.92 10.36 -12.64
N GLY A 161 6.59 10.22 -12.83
CA GLY A 161 5.91 10.53 -14.09
C GLY A 161 5.46 9.30 -14.88
N LEU A 162 5.80 8.09 -14.42
CA LEU A 162 5.19 6.85 -14.93
C LEU A 162 3.66 6.86 -14.74
N GLY A 163 3.17 7.47 -13.66
CA GLY A 163 1.73 7.65 -13.43
C GLY A 163 1.04 8.34 -14.61
N ALA A 164 1.59 9.43 -15.14
CA ALA A 164 1.05 10.12 -16.31
C ALA A 164 1.03 9.22 -17.55
N LEU A 165 2.14 8.50 -17.80
CA LEU A 165 2.23 7.59 -18.94
C LEU A 165 1.15 6.50 -18.89
N PHE A 166 0.98 5.87 -17.72
CA PHE A 166 0.00 4.80 -17.53
C PHE A 166 -1.44 5.30 -17.54
N LEU A 167 -1.72 6.47 -16.96
CA LEU A 167 -3.04 7.11 -17.04
C LEU A 167 -3.41 7.49 -18.48
N ALA A 168 -2.47 8.02 -19.26
CA ALA A 168 -2.66 8.31 -20.70
C ALA A 168 -2.84 7.05 -21.57
N CYS A 169 -2.54 5.89 -20.98
CA CYS A 169 -2.68 4.56 -21.52
C CYS A 169 -3.96 3.87 -21.04
N GLY A 170 -4.76 4.51 -20.19
CA GLY A 170 -6.02 3.98 -19.67
C GLY A 170 -5.87 3.04 -18.48
N ALA A 171 -4.68 2.95 -17.87
CA ALA A 171 -4.48 2.19 -16.66
C ALA A 171 -5.10 2.88 -15.45
N ARG A 172 -5.40 2.10 -14.42
CA ARG A 172 -5.80 2.60 -13.10
C ARG A 172 -4.57 2.68 -12.20
N LEU A 173 -4.44 3.76 -11.42
CA LEU A 173 -3.50 3.79 -10.30
C LEU A 173 -4.22 3.34 -9.02
N ALA A 174 -3.53 2.56 -8.19
CA ALA A 174 -4.07 2.09 -6.92
C ALA A 174 -2.98 1.98 -5.84
N ASP A 175 -3.40 2.02 -4.58
CA ASP A 175 -2.53 1.65 -3.47
C ASP A 175 -2.42 0.12 -3.34
N ARG A 176 -1.29 -0.34 -2.82
CA ARG A 176 -0.99 -1.76 -2.65
C ARG A 176 -2.02 -2.50 -1.79
N LEU A 177 -2.48 -1.86 -0.70
CA LEU A 177 -3.44 -2.47 0.21
C LEU A 177 -4.84 -2.53 -0.40
N ASP A 178 -5.20 -1.55 -1.23
CA ASP A 178 -6.51 -1.54 -1.89
C ASP A 178 -6.66 -2.74 -2.82
N ILE A 179 -5.62 -3.05 -3.59
CA ILE A 179 -5.59 -4.24 -4.44
C ILE A 179 -5.63 -5.52 -3.62
N ALA A 180 -4.85 -5.59 -2.54
CA ALA A 180 -4.85 -6.76 -1.68
C ALA A 180 -6.23 -6.99 -1.03
N MET A 181 -6.92 -5.93 -0.61
CA MET A 181 -8.26 -5.99 -0.03
C MET A 181 -9.32 -6.40 -1.06
N GLU A 182 -9.24 -5.87 -2.28
CA GLU A 182 -10.10 -6.28 -3.40
C GLU A 182 -9.91 -7.78 -3.72
N ALA A 183 -8.65 -8.23 -3.86
CA ALA A 183 -8.32 -9.60 -4.22
C ALA A 183 -8.71 -10.64 -3.16
N THR A 184 -8.68 -10.25 -1.88
CA THR A 184 -9.04 -11.13 -0.76
C THR A 184 -10.51 -11.00 -0.33
N ASP A 185 -11.26 -10.09 -0.95
CA ASP A 185 -12.63 -9.75 -0.56
C ASP A 185 -12.73 -9.42 0.95
N PHE A 186 -11.69 -8.75 1.46
CA PHE A 186 -11.56 -8.40 2.86
C PHE A 186 -12.76 -7.58 3.37
N PRO A 187 -13.29 -6.58 2.63
CA PRO A 187 -14.45 -5.82 3.08
C PRO A 187 -15.71 -6.66 3.29
N ARG A 188 -15.96 -7.69 2.47
CA ARG A 188 -17.09 -8.61 2.72
C ARG A 188 -16.83 -9.46 3.94
N THR A 189 -15.63 -10.04 4.06
CA THR A 189 -15.27 -10.88 5.20
C THR A 189 -15.34 -10.10 6.52
N ALA A 190 -14.87 -8.85 6.53
CA ALA A 190 -14.99 -7.96 7.68
C ALA A 190 -16.45 -7.68 8.04
N ARG A 191 -17.36 -7.46 7.08
CA ARG A 191 -18.80 -7.31 7.34
C ARG A 191 -19.44 -8.54 7.97
N GLU A 192 -18.97 -9.73 7.62
CA GLU A 192 -19.45 -11.00 8.16
C GLU A 192 -18.82 -11.34 9.52
N ALA A 193 -17.68 -10.77 9.88
CA ALA A 193 -17.04 -11.01 11.17
C ALA A 193 -17.79 -10.34 12.34
N ASP A 194 -17.62 -10.88 13.55
CA ASP A 194 -18.07 -10.25 14.79
C ASP A 194 -16.97 -9.37 15.39
N LEU A 195 -15.70 -9.65 15.07
CA LEU A 195 -14.51 -8.93 15.50
C LEU A 195 -13.46 -8.87 14.38
N VAL A 196 -12.83 -7.69 14.20
CA VAL A 196 -11.68 -7.49 13.33
C VAL A 196 -10.43 -7.36 14.19
N VAL A 197 -9.42 -8.17 13.89
CA VAL A 197 -8.11 -8.13 14.58
C VAL A 197 -7.06 -7.73 13.56
N THR A 198 -6.29 -6.69 13.89
CA THR A 198 -5.12 -6.29 13.11
C THR A 198 -3.87 -6.29 13.96
N GLY A 199 -2.71 -6.29 13.33
CA GLY A 199 -1.43 -6.25 14.03
C GLY A 199 -0.39 -5.39 13.33
N CYS A 200 0.51 -4.85 14.15
CA CYS A 200 1.61 -3.99 13.71
C CYS A 200 2.79 -4.10 14.68
N THR A 201 3.99 -3.75 14.22
CA THR A 201 5.17 -3.73 15.10
C THR A 201 5.02 -2.68 16.20
N GLU A 202 4.57 -1.48 15.83
CA GLU A 202 4.50 -0.35 16.75
C GLU A 202 3.24 0.46 16.47
N LEU A 203 2.48 0.73 17.53
CA LEU A 203 1.31 1.59 17.49
C LEU A 203 1.69 2.94 18.12
N ASP A 204 1.89 3.96 17.27
CA ASP A 204 2.34 5.29 17.65
C ASP A 204 1.41 6.42 17.18
N PHE A 205 1.76 7.67 17.47
CA PHE A 205 0.98 8.85 17.12
C PHE A 205 1.16 9.31 15.67
N HIS A 206 2.22 8.89 15.00
CA HIS A 206 2.57 9.36 13.66
C HIS A 206 1.86 8.55 12.59
N ALA A 207 2.04 7.23 12.63
CA ALA A 207 1.52 6.30 11.64
C ALA A 207 0.33 5.48 12.16
N LYS A 208 0.02 5.54 13.47
CA LYS A 208 -1.09 4.78 14.08
C LYS A 208 -1.08 3.30 13.70
N GLY A 209 0.11 2.69 13.69
CA GLY A 209 0.28 1.28 13.30
C GLY A 209 0.48 1.04 11.81
N GLY A 210 0.62 2.11 11.02
CA GLY A 210 0.91 2.04 9.60
C GLY A 210 -0.33 2.02 8.70
N ALA A 211 -0.08 1.95 7.40
CA ALA A 211 -1.12 1.97 6.38
C ALA A 211 -2.10 0.80 6.53
N LEU A 212 -1.61 -0.41 6.84
CA LEU A 212 -2.47 -1.59 7.01
C LEU A 212 -3.48 -1.38 8.14
N VAL A 213 -3.05 -0.95 9.33
CA VAL A 213 -3.95 -0.69 10.46
C VAL A 213 -4.99 0.37 10.10
N SER A 214 -4.56 1.47 9.49
CA SER A 214 -5.45 2.56 9.08
C SER A 214 -6.52 2.08 8.08
N ARG A 215 -6.14 1.28 7.08
CA ARG A 215 -7.08 0.74 6.08
C ARG A 215 -8.02 -0.30 6.69
N VAL A 216 -7.52 -1.18 7.56
CA VAL A 216 -8.35 -2.18 8.26
C VAL A 216 -9.40 -1.49 9.13
N VAL A 217 -9.01 -0.43 9.87
CA VAL A 217 -9.94 0.39 10.65
C VAL A 217 -11.02 1.00 9.76
N GLU A 218 -10.65 1.66 8.66
CA GLU A 218 -11.62 2.29 7.75
C GLU A 218 -12.64 1.28 7.20
N VAL A 219 -12.20 0.08 6.83
CA VAL A 219 -13.08 -0.99 6.35
C VAL A 219 -14.01 -1.49 7.47
N ALA A 220 -13.47 -1.69 8.67
CA ALA A 220 -14.24 -2.18 9.81
C ALA A 220 -15.26 -1.15 10.33
N GLU A 221 -14.92 0.14 10.34
CA GLU A 221 -15.84 1.23 10.68
C GLU A 221 -17.04 1.25 9.72
N ARG A 222 -16.80 1.14 8.41
CA ARG A 222 -17.89 1.02 7.40
C ARG A 222 -18.73 -0.25 7.60
N ALA A 223 -18.13 -1.30 8.13
CA ALA A 223 -18.78 -2.56 8.46
C ALA A 223 -19.45 -2.56 9.84
N LEU A 224 -19.31 -1.49 10.63
CA LEU A 224 -19.74 -1.38 12.02
C LEU A 224 -19.20 -2.52 12.90
N ARG A 225 -17.95 -2.91 12.68
CA ARG A 225 -17.28 -3.98 13.44
C ARG A 225 -16.20 -3.42 14.37
N PRO A 226 -16.11 -3.93 15.61
CA PRO A 226 -15.05 -3.53 16.51
C PRO A 226 -13.70 -3.99 15.97
N VAL A 227 -12.69 -3.13 16.11
CA VAL A 227 -11.30 -3.42 15.73
C VAL A 227 -10.45 -3.47 16.98
N ILE A 228 -9.65 -4.53 17.11
CA ILE A 228 -8.55 -4.54 18.08
C ILE A 228 -7.20 -4.66 17.39
N VAL A 229 -6.18 -4.07 18.02
CA VAL A 229 -4.80 -4.12 17.54
C VAL A 229 -3.97 -4.99 18.48
N VAL A 230 -3.27 -5.98 17.92
CA VAL A 230 -2.19 -6.70 18.62
C VAL A 230 -0.87 -6.13 18.12
N ALA A 231 -0.18 -5.39 18.98
CA ALA A 231 1.04 -4.68 18.63
C ALA A 231 2.28 -5.27 19.30
N GLY A 232 3.45 -5.07 18.70
CA GLY A 232 4.71 -5.30 19.41
C GLY A 232 4.86 -4.31 20.57
N ARG A 233 4.58 -3.03 20.30
CA ARG A 233 4.55 -1.92 21.27
C ARG A 233 3.34 -1.04 21.05
N ASN A 234 2.81 -0.48 22.14
CA ASN A 234 1.73 0.52 22.08
C ASN A 234 2.11 1.77 22.87
N PHE A 235 2.17 2.90 22.17
CA PHE A 235 2.39 4.24 22.75
C PHE A 235 1.11 5.09 22.80
N VAL A 236 0.00 4.57 22.27
CA VAL A 236 -1.27 5.31 22.13
C VAL A 236 -2.19 5.04 23.32
N SER A 237 -2.75 6.10 23.90
CA SER A 237 -3.67 5.98 25.03
C SER A 237 -5.03 5.43 24.60
N SER A 238 -5.77 4.82 25.52
CA SER A 238 -7.11 4.28 25.25
C SER A 238 -8.10 5.31 24.69
N ARG A 239 -7.95 6.59 25.05
CA ARG A 239 -8.77 7.68 24.50
C ARG A 239 -8.48 7.90 23.02
N GLU A 240 -7.21 7.85 22.63
CA GLU A 240 -6.77 8.07 21.25
C GLU A 240 -7.06 6.89 20.34
N LEU A 241 -6.99 5.66 20.87
CA LEU A 241 -7.44 4.47 20.15
C LEU A 241 -8.89 4.63 19.70
N ARG A 242 -9.79 5.02 20.61
CA ARG A 242 -11.22 5.20 20.27
C ARG A 242 -11.45 6.32 19.26
N MET A 243 -10.67 7.41 19.34
CA MET A 243 -10.73 8.48 18.31
C MET A 243 -10.21 8.02 16.95
N ALA A 244 -9.43 6.94 16.92
CA ALA A 244 -8.90 6.32 15.71
C ALA A 244 -9.67 5.06 15.30
N GLY A 245 -10.90 4.84 15.80
CA GLY A 245 -11.72 3.68 15.41
C GLY A 245 -11.25 2.34 15.98
N ILE A 246 -10.31 2.35 16.92
CA ILE A 246 -9.75 1.15 17.56
C ILE A 246 -10.38 0.98 18.94
N GLU A 247 -11.02 -0.16 19.16
CA GLU A 247 -11.72 -0.48 20.42
C GLU A 247 -10.72 -0.77 21.55
N SER A 248 -9.66 -1.53 21.26
CA SER A 248 -8.60 -1.85 22.21
C SER A 248 -7.29 -2.21 21.51
N ALA A 249 -6.16 -1.96 22.18
CA ALA A 249 -4.84 -2.37 21.70
C ALA A 249 -4.10 -3.12 22.81
N TYR A 250 -3.41 -4.18 22.42
CA TYR A 250 -2.68 -5.08 23.31
C TYR A 250 -1.25 -5.18 22.81
N ALA A 251 -0.28 -4.91 23.68
CA ALA A 251 1.12 -4.88 23.30
C ALA A 251 1.89 -6.05 23.93
N VAL A 252 2.84 -6.62 23.18
CA VAL A 252 3.78 -7.61 23.72
C VAL A 252 4.70 -6.95 24.75
N HIS A 253 5.15 -5.73 24.44
CA HIS A 253 5.99 -4.93 25.31
C HIS A 253 5.30 -3.61 25.70
N PHE A 254 5.15 -3.38 27.01
CA PHE A 254 4.67 -2.12 27.58
C PHE A 254 5.86 -1.19 27.89
N SER A 255 6.50 -0.60 26.87
CA SER A 255 7.49 0.52 26.90
C SER A 255 8.63 0.33 25.87
N ALA A 256 9.70 1.13 25.99
CA ALA A 256 10.94 1.14 25.18
C ALA A 256 11.77 -0.15 25.26
N ASP A 257 11.13 -1.30 25.49
CA ASP A 257 11.78 -2.60 25.36
C ASP A 257 12.05 -2.87 23.88
N GLU A 258 13.34 -2.81 23.54
CA GLU A 258 13.83 -3.02 22.18
C GLU A 258 13.99 -4.50 21.83
N ARG A 259 13.68 -5.42 22.76
CA ARG A 259 13.74 -6.85 22.46
C ARG A 259 12.82 -7.18 21.28
N PRO A 260 13.29 -7.99 20.32
CA PRO A 260 12.47 -8.39 19.20
C PRO A 260 11.30 -9.24 19.71
N VAL A 261 10.11 -8.97 19.18
CA VAL A 261 8.93 -9.79 19.43
C VAL A 261 9.20 -11.19 18.88
N THR A 262 9.13 -12.18 19.75
CA THR A 262 9.20 -13.59 19.38
C THR A 262 7.80 -14.14 19.12
N ARG A 263 7.72 -15.25 18.38
CA ARG A 263 6.46 -15.94 18.13
C ARG A 263 5.77 -16.37 19.43
N ASP A 264 6.54 -16.89 20.38
CA ASP A 264 6.00 -17.37 21.67
C ASP A 264 5.42 -16.21 22.49
N ALA A 265 6.13 -15.07 22.55
CA ALA A 265 5.64 -13.89 23.26
C ALA A 265 4.36 -13.32 22.61
N LEU A 266 4.29 -13.34 21.27
CA LEU A 266 3.07 -12.97 20.54
C LEU A 266 1.93 -13.96 20.81
N ALA A 267 2.21 -15.27 20.83
CA ALA A 267 1.22 -16.31 21.12
C ALA A 267 0.66 -16.18 22.54
N ASP A 268 1.52 -15.96 23.54
CA ASP A 268 1.13 -15.74 24.94
C ASP A 268 0.21 -14.52 25.10
N LEU A 269 0.52 -13.43 24.39
CA LEU A 269 -0.35 -12.26 24.37
C LEU A 269 -1.67 -12.58 23.67
N ALA A 270 -1.62 -13.16 22.48
CA ALA A 270 -2.78 -13.48 21.67
C ALA A 270 -3.76 -14.40 22.41
N ALA A 271 -3.27 -15.39 23.17
CA ALA A 271 -4.09 -16.25 24.01
C ALA A 271 -4.85 -15.46 25.09
N LYS A 272 -4.19 -14.53 25.78
CA LYS A 272 -4.84 -13.65 26.78
C LYS A 272 -5.90 -12.75 26.13
N VAL A 273 -5.59 -12.21 24.95
CA VAL A 273 -6.51 -11.37 24.18
C VAL A 273 -7.73 -12.18 23.75
N ALA A 274 -7.53 -13.34 23.13
CA ALA A 274 -8.61 -14.23 22.72
C ALA A 274 -9.48 -14.66 23.92
N GLY A 275 -8.86 -14.92 25.08
CA GLY A 275 -9.55 -15.18 26.34
C GLY A 275 -10.44 -14.04 26.83
N THR A 276 -10.07 -12.80 26.53
CA THR A 276 -10.83 -11.59 26.89
C THR A 276 -12.01 -11.36 25.93
N TRP A 277 -11.84 -11.71 24.65
CA TRP A 277 -12.80 -11.48 23.57
C TRP A 277 -13.64 -12.73 23.28
N ARG A 278 -14.29 -13.32 24.28
CA ARG A 278 -15.21 -14.44 24.10
C ARG A 278 -16.65 -13.96 24.22
N PHE A 279 -17.34 -13.77 23.09
CA PHE A 279 -18.77 -13.46 23.02
C PHE A 279 -19.56 -14.61 22.40
#